data_AF-A0A8T2KI96-F1
#
_entry.id   AF-A0A8T2KI96-F1
#
_cell.length_a   1.000
_cell.length_b   1.000
_cell.length_c   1.000
_cell.angle_alpha   90.00
_cell.angle_beta   90.00
_cell.angle_gamma   90.00
#
_symmetry.space_group_name_H-M   'P 1'
#
loop_
_entity.id
_entity.type
_entity.pdbx_description
1 polymer ?
#
loop_
_entity_poly.entity_id
_entity_poly.type
_entity_poly.pdbx_seq_one_letter_code
_entity_poly.pdbx_strand_id
1 'polypeptide(L)'
;MTSYKHACAGIHVTGSSAAEVKRCICQTGWKMSLGSTVYRALFRRTSTFALTIVVGAVVFERAFDQGADALYEHINRGKLWNHIKHKYEQSDE
;
A
#
# COMPACT_ATOMS: atom_id res chain seq x y z
N MET A 1 -0.21 39.05 11.40
CA MET A 1 -0.43 37.58 11.50
C MET A 1 0.14 36.93 10.26
N THR A 2 1.43 36.63 10.31
CA THR A 2 2.17 35.87 9.30
C THR A 2 3.43 35.36 9.98
N SER A 3 3.96 34.23 9.49
CA SER A 3 5.25 33.62 9.85
C SER A 3 5.15 32.42 10.78
N TYR A 4 4.82 31.28 10.16
CA TYR A 4 5.43 30.00 10.48
C TYR A 4 6.96 30.18 10.47
N LYS A 5 7.59 30.31 11.64
CA LYS A 5 9.04 30.22 11.77
C LYS A 5 9.40 28.80 12.14
N HIS A 6 9.94 28.12 11.14
CA HIS A 6 10.67 26.87 11.25
C HIS A 6 11.64 26.94 12.43
N ALA A 7 11.43 26.05 13.39
CA ALA A 7 12.35 25.80 14.48
C ALA A 7 13.57 25.05 13.93
N CYS A 8 14.74 25.67 13.98
CA CYS A 8 16.02 25.02 14.29
C CYS A 8 17.17 26.03 14.26
N ALA A 9 18.12 25.83 15.16
CA ALA A 9 19.45 26.44 15.26
C ALA A 9 19.53 27.87 15.82
N GLY A 10 19.63 27.95 17.15
CA GLY A 10 20.03 29.17 17.84
C GLY A 10 19.87 29.11 19.36
N ILE A 11 20.39 28.08 20.03
CA ILE A 11 20.50 28.07 21.50
C ILE A 11 21.94 27.82 21.89
N HIS A 12 22.58 28.88 22.40
CA HIS A 12 23.79 28.81 23.20
C HIS A 12 23.37 28.23 24.57
N VAL A 13 23.67 26.96 24.85
CA VAL A 13 23.29 26.30 26.11
C VAL A 13 24.39 26.54 27.14
N THR A 14 24.21 27.55 28.00
CA THR A 14 24.95 27.65 29.27
C THR A 14 24.04 27.14 30.38
N GLY A 15 24.17 25.87 30.77
CA GLY A 15 23.35 25.34 31.86
C GLY A 15 23.48 23.83 32.06
N SER A 16 24.25 23.46 33.08
CA SER A 16 24.40 22.09 33.58
C SER A 16 23.15 21.66 34.35
N SER A 17 22.23 20.93 33.71
CA SER A 17 21.24 20.11 34.41
C SER A 17 20.79 18.94 33.53
N ALA A 18 21.08 17.72 33.99
CA ALA A 18 20.73 16.47 33.32
C ALA A 18 19.20 16.28 33.11
N ALA A 19 18.36 17.12 33.72
CA ALA A 19 16.91 17.08 33.58
C ALA A 19 16.38 17.73 32.29
N GLU A 20 17.13 18.64 31.65
CA GLU A 20 16.69 19.30 30.41
C GLU A 20 17.03 18.50 29.14
N VAL A 21 18.11 17.72 29.17
CA VAL A 21 18.53 16.87 28.03
C VAL A 21 17.48 15.78 27.72
N LYS A 22 16.73 15.31 28.73
CA LYS A 22 15.67 14.30 28.54
C LYS A 22 14.46 14.79 27.73
N ARG A 23 14.26 16.10 27.55
CA ARG A 23 13.18 16.62 26.71
C ARG A 23 13.55 16.72 25.22
N CYS A 24 14.85 16.79 24.88
CA CYS A 24 15.32 16.86 23.49
C CYS A 24 15.51 15.48 22.80
N ILE A 25 15.48 14.37 23.55
CA ILE A 25 15.74 13.03 22.97
C ILE A 25 14.44 12.25 22.66
N CYS A 26 13.27 12.69 23.14
CA CYS A 26 11.98 12.04 22.82
C CYS A 26 11.32 12.57 21.54
N GLN A 27 12.07 13.24 20.66
CA GLN A 27 11.61 13.67 19.33
C GLN A 27 12.16 12.81 18.18
N THR A 28 13.02 11.83 18.48
CA THR A 28 13.62 10.92 17.48
C THR A 28 13.12 9.50 17.68
N GLY A 29 11.89 9.24 17.22
CA GLY A 29 11.26 7.94 17.28
C GLY A 29 10.21 7.75 16.19
N TRP A 30 10.52 8.13 14.95
CA TRP A 30 9.68 7.84 13.78
C TRP A 30 9.67 6.33 13.47
N LYS A 31 8.99 5.54 14.30
CA LYS A 31 8.29 4.36 13.78
C LYS A 31 6.96 4.84 13.23
N MET A 32 6.97 5.40 12.02
CA MET A 32 5.73 5.49 11.28
C MET A 32 5.34 4.06 10.92
N SER A 33 4.31 3.55 11.59
CA SER A 33 3.70 2.27 11.22
C SER A 33 3.30 2.32 9.75
N LEU A 34 3.53 1.24 9.00
CA LEU A 34 3.09 1.15 7.60
C LEU A 34 1.59 1.43 7.50
N GLY A 35 0.80 0.90 8.44
CA GLY A 35 -0.65 1.14 8.50
C GLY A 35 -1.00 2.61 8.73
N SER A 36 -0.26 3.32 9.59
CA SER A 36 -0.53 4.76 9.81
C SER A 36 -0.15 5.61 8.60
N THR A 37 0.84 5.18 7.82
CA THR A 37 1.25 5.81 6.56
C THR A 37 0.18 5.59 5.49
N VAL A 38 -0.26 4.35 5.28
CA VAL A 38 -1.31 4.00 4.32
C VAL A 38 -2.63 4.69 4.66
N TYR A 39 -3.03 4.71 5.94
CA TYR A 39 -4.25 5.39 6.37
C TYR A 39 -4.20 6.89 6.05
N ARG A 40 -3.08 7.55 6.36
CA ARG A 40 -2.91 8.98 6.08
C ARG A 40 -2.87 9.30 4.59
N ALA A 41 -2.34 8.40 3.77
CA ALA A 41 -2.20 8.58 2.33
C ALA A 41 -3.49 8.32 1.55
N LEU A 42 -4.18 7.21 1.86
CA LEU A 42 -5.28 6.70 1.04
C LEU A 42 -6.65 6.93 1.71
N PHE A 43 -6.75 6.64 3.01
CA PHE A 43 -8.04 6.52 3.71
C PHE A 43 -8.46 7.75 4.52
N ARG A 44 -7.59 8.75 4.70
CA ARG A 44 -7.86 9.93 5.55
C ARG A 44 -8.78 10.98 4.91
N ARG A 45 -8.72 11.18 3.59
CA ARG A 45 -9.58 12.14 2.86
C ARG A 45 -10.60 11.37 2.04
N THR A 46 -11.86 11.77 2.09
CA THR A 46 -12.96 11.08 1.36
C THR A 46 -12.75 11.07 -0.15
N SER A 47 -12.19 12.14 -0.71
CA SER A 47 -11.87 12.23 -2.14
C SER A 47 -10.76 11.26 -2.57
N THR A 48 -9.67 11.15 -1.79
CA THR A 48 -8.59 10.18 -2.08
C THR A 48 -9.06 8.76 -1.86
N PHE A 49 -9.90 8.54 -0.84
CA PHE A 49 -10.50 7.25 -0.55
C PHE A 49 -11.33 6.71 -1.73
N ALA A 50 -12.26 7.52 -2.25
CA ALA A 50 -13.07 7.13 -3.39
C ALA A 50 -12.21 6.81 -4.63
N LEU A 51 -11.20 7.64 -4.93
CA LEU A 51 -10.24 7.38 -6.01
C LEU A 51 -9.53 6.04 -5.82
N THR A 52 -9.07 5.74 -4.60
CA THR A 52 -8.36 4.49 -4.33
C THR A 52 -9.23 3.27 -4.49
N ILE A 53 -10.53 3.36 -4.17
CA ILE A 53 -11.47 2.26 -4.42
C ILE A 53 -11.67 2.04 -5.91
N VAL A 54 -11.89 3.10 -6.70
CA VAL A 54 -12.13 2.97 -8.15
C VAL A 54 -10.92 2.39 -8.85
N VAL A 55 -9.72 2.93 -8.58
CA VAL A 55 -8.48 2.43 -9.15
C VAL A 55 -8.20 1.00 -8.67
N GLY A 56 -8.41 0.75 -7.37
CA GLY A 56 -8.26 -0.57 -6.78
C GLY A 56 -9.18 -1.60 -7.44
N ALA A 57 -10.43 -1.26 -7.71
CA ALA A 57 -11.41 -2.14 -8.33
C ALA A 57 -10.99 -2.53 -9.77
N VAL A 58 -10.57 -1.57 -10.59
CA VAL A 58 -10.16 -1.85 -11.98
C VAL A 58 -8.93 -2.76 -12.04
N VAL A 59 -7.95 -2.53 -11.16
CA VAL A 59 -6.76 -3.39 -11.09
C VAL A 59 -7.11 -4.75 -10.51
N PHE A 60 -7.96 -4.78 -9.49
CA PHE A 60 -8.40 -6.01 -8.83
C PHE A 60 -9.18 -6.91 -9.79
N GLU A 61 -10.10 -6.37 -10.58
CA GLU A 61 -10.87 -7.12 -11.59
C GLU A 61 -9.93 -7.95 -12.48
N ARG A 62 -8.94 -7.29 -13.12
CA ARG A 62 -8.03 -7.97 -14.06
C ARG A 62 -7.12 -9.00 -13.39
N ALA A 63 -6.64 -8.69 -12.19
CA ALA A 63 -5.81 -9.61 -11.43
C ALA A 63 -6.61 -10.81 -10.92
N PHE A 64 -7.84 -10.56 -10.46
CA PHE A 64 -8.71 -11.57 -9.90
C PHE A 64 -9.22 -12.53 -10.97
N ASP A 65 -9.66 -12.04 -12.14
CA ASP A 65 -10.12 -12.90 -13.24
C ASP A 65 -9.03 -13.89 -13.65
N GLN A 66 -7.80 -13.40 -13.91
CA GLN A 66 -6.68 -14.26 -14.28
C GLN A 66 -6.29 -15.23 -13.16
N GLY A 67 -6.29 -14.76 -11.91
CA GLY A 67 -5.95 -15.59 -10.76
C GLY A 67 -7.00 -16.68 -10.50
N ALA A 68 -8.27 -16.33 -10.60
CA ALA A 68 -9.39 -17.22 -10.39
C ALA A 68 -9.47 -18.27 -11.51
N ASP A 69 -9.30 -17.88 -12.77
CA ASP A 69 -9.24 -18.80 -13.90
C ASP A 69 -8.07 -19.78 -13.74
N ALA A 70 -6.87 -19.29 -13.44
CA ALA A 70 -5.71 -20.16 -13.22
C ALA A 70 -5.93 -21.14 -12.07
N LEU A 71 -6.52 -20.68 -10.96
CA LEU A 71 -6.86 -21.54 -9.83
C LEU A 71 -7.91 -22.59 -10.22
N TYR A 72 -8.94 -22.19 -10.95
CA TYR A 72 -10.02 -23.06 -11.40
C TYR A 72 -9.53 -24.14 -12.37
N GLU A 73 -8.71 -23.75 -13.35
CA GLU A 73 -8.07 -24.68 -14.29
C GLU A 73 -7.14 -25.65 -13.57
N HIS A 74 -6.42 -25.19 -12.54
CA HIS A 74 -5.55 -26.04 -11.73
C HIS A 74 -6.33 -27.08 -10.93
N ILE A 75 -7.43 -26.68 -10.30
CA ILE A 75 -8.28 -27.60 -9.52
C ILE A 75 -8.97 -28.63 -10.43
N ASN A 76 -9.32 -28.24 -11.66
CA ASN A 76 -10.07 -29.07 -12.60
C ASN A 76 -9.23 -29.57 -13.79
N ARG A 77 -7.92 -29.77 -13.57
CA ARG A 77 -7.02 -30.32 -14.59
C ARG A 77 -7.57 -31.63 -15.17
N GLY A 78 -7.54 -31.74 -16.49
CA GLY A 78 -8.00 -32.92 -17.23
C GLY A 78 -9.52 -33.07 -17.35
N LYS A 79 -10.34 -32.22 -16.72
CA LYS A 79 -11.81 -32.22 -16.89
C LYS A 79 -12.32 -31.11 -17.81
N LEU A 80 -11.62 -29.99 -17.86
CA LEU A 80 -12.01 -28.86 -18.71
C LEU A 80 -11.85 -29.20 -20.19
N TRP A 81 -12.81 -28.72 -21.00
CA TRP A 81 -12.75 -28.79 -22.45
C TRP A 81 -11.43 -28.24 -22.99
N ASN A 82 -10.95 -27.11 -22.46
CA ASN A 82 -9.65 -26.50 -22.84
C ASN A 82 -8.47 -27.48 -22.80
N HIS A 83 -8.48 -28.46 -21.88
CA HIS A 83 -7.42 -29.46 -21.78
C HIS A 83 -7.58 -30.63 -22.76
N ILE A 84 -8.81 -30.94 -23.20
CA ILE A 84 -9.13 -32.13 -24.02
C ILE A 84 -9.37 -31.74 -25.49
N LYS A 85 -9.64 -30.46 -25.77
CA LYS A 85 -9.96 -29.91 -27.10
C LYS A 85 -8.96 -30.33 -28.19
N HIS A 86 -7.68 -30.40 -27.84
CA HIS A 86 -6.59 -30.84 -28.74
C HIS A 86 -6.79 -32.25 -29.33
N LYS A 87 -7.68 -33.08 -28.77
CA LYS A 87 -8.01 -34.41 -29.29
C LYS A 87 -9.08 -34.40 -30.38
N TYR A 88 -9.81 -33.29 -30.53
CA TYR A 88 -11.02 -33.22 -31.35
C TYR A 88 -10.98 -32.12 -32.41
N GLU A 89 -10.13 -31.11 -32.27
CA GLU A 89 -9.81 -30.22 -33.38
C GLU A 89 -8.82 -30.93 -34.32
N GLN A 90 -9.33 -31.39 -35.47
CA GLN A 90 -8.48 -31.70 -36.62
C GLN A 90 -7.77 -30.40 -37.02
N SER A 91 -6.47 -30.49 -37.31
CA SER A 91 -5.71 -29.39 -37.89
C SER A 91 -6.22 -29.21 -39.31
N ASP A 92 -7.24 -28.37 -39.48
CA ASP A 92 -7.63 -27.88 -40.79
C ASP A 92 -6.51 -26.93 -41.26
N GLU A 93 -5.65 -27.44 -42.15
CA GLU A 93 -4.80 -26.60 -43.03
C GLU A 93 -5.66 -25.75 -43.97
#